data_AF-U6D2B7-F1
#
_entry.id   AF-U6D2B7-F1
#
_cell.length_a   1.000
_cell.length_b   1.000
_cell.length_c   1.000
_cell.angle_alpha   90.00
_cell.angle_beta   90.00
_cell.angle_gamma   90.00
#
_symmetry.space_group_name_H-M   'P 1'
#
loop_
_entity.id
_entity.type
_entity.pdbx_description
1 polymer ?
#
loop_
_entity_poly.entity_id
_entity_poly.type
_entity_poly.pdbx_seq_one_letter_code
_entity_poly.pdbx_strand_id
1 'polypeptide(L)'
;AGINIPNYDDLRQTDGFKNVSLGNVLAVAYATQREKLTFLEEEDKDLYIRWKGPSFDVQVGLHELLGHGSGKLFVQDEKGAFNFDQETVINPETGEQIQSWYRSGETWDSKFSTIASSYEECRAESVGLYLCLNPQVLEIFGFEGADAEDVIYVNWLNMVRAGLLALEFYTPETSSWRQAHMQARFVILRVLLEAGEGLVTVAPTTGADGRPDARVRLDRDKIRPVGKPALERFLRKLQVLKSTGDVAGGRALYEGYAAVTDAPPECFLTLRDTVLLRKESRKLIVQPNTRLEGSEVQLLEYEASAAGLIRSFSERFPEDGPELEEVLTQLATADARFWRFPSENPSGQA
;
A
#
# COMPACT_ATOMS: atom_id res chain seq x y z
N ALA A 1 -7.96 3.04 1.70
CA ALA A 1 -9.14 3.20 2.59
C ALA A 1 -9.26 4.64 3.08
N GLY A 2 -8.16 5.40 3.01
CA GLY A 2 -8.25 6.79 2.58
C GLY A 2 -8.00 6.93 1.08
N ILE A 3 -8.05 8.18 0.62
CA ILE A 3 -7.55 8.68 -0.65
C ILE A 3 -6.92 10.06 -0.42
N ASN A 4 -5.84 10.35 -1.14
CA ASN A 4 -5.23 11.68 -1.25
C ASN A 4 -5.20 12.11 -2.72
N ILE A 5 -5.88 13.21 -3.05
CA ILE A 5 -6.13 13.65 -4.44
C ILE A 5 -6.10 15.17 -4.59
N PRO A 6 -5.81 15.72 -5.78
CA PRO A 6 -5.53 15.01 -7.04
C PRO A 6 -4.10 14.45 -7.13
N ASN A 7 -3.82 13.65 -8.16
CA ASN A 7 -2.51 13.04 -8.41
C ASN A 7 -1.59 13.91 -9.29
N TYR A 8 -1.98 15.17 -9.56
CA TYR A 8 -1.18 16.13 -10.32
C TYR A 8 -0.17 16.81 -9.37
N ASP A 9 1.10 16.43 -9.44
CA ASP A 9 2.16 16.88 -8.51
C ASP A 9 2.40 18.40 -8.52
N ASP A 10 2.13 19.06 -9.64
CA ASP A 10 2.15 20.52 -9.75
C ASP A 10 1.06 21.15 -8.87
N LEU A 11 -0.21 20.76 -9.05
CA LEU A 11 -1.34 21.26 -8.25
C LEU A 11 -1.15 20.97 -6.75
N ARG A 12 -0.61 19.80 -6.40
CA ARG A 12 -0.34 19.43 -5.00
C ARG A 12 0.63 20.41 -4.31
N GLN A 13 1.58 20.96 -5.06
CA GLN A 13 2.59 21.89 -4.54
C GLN A 13 2.16 23.35 -4.64
N THR A 14 1.41 23.74 -5.67
CA THR A 14 1.07 25.15 -5.93
C THR A 14 -0.27 25.58 -5.35
N ASP A 15 -1.26 24.68 -5.30
CA ASP A 15 -2.64 25.01 -4.91
C ASP A 15 -3.09 24.23 -3.67
N GLY A 16 -2.86 22.92 -3.65
CA GLY A 16 -3.15 22.03 -2.53
C GLY A 16 -3.75 20.69 -2.91
N PHE A 17 -4.21 19.94 -1.92
CA PHE A 17 -4.77 18.60 -2.05
C PHE A 17 -5.81 18.31 -0.97
N LYS A 18 -6.61 17.27 -1.17
CA LYS A 18 -7.60 16.78 -0.19
C LYS A 18 -7.23 15.37 0.27
N ASN A 19 -7.41 15.15 1.56
CA ASN A 19 -7.26 13.84 2.21
C ASN A 19 -8.62 13.42 2.73
N VAL A 20 -9.07 12.23 2.35
CA VAL A 20 -10.38 11.71 2.75
C VAL A 20 -10.19 10.31 3.34
N SER A 21 -10.62 10.12 4.59
CA SER A 21 -10.73 8.80 5.21
C SER A 21 -12.15 8.27 5.06
N LEU A 22 -12.32 7.05 4.54
CA LEU A 22 -13.62 6.42 4.33
C LEU A 22 -14.01 5.56 5.53
N GLY A 23 -14.45 6.20 6.62
CA GLY A 23 -14.70 5.56 7.92
C GLY A 23 -15.64 4.34 7.90
N ASN A 24 -16.66 4.34 7.04
CA ASN A 24 -17.55 3.19 6.88
C ASN A 24 -16.86 1.98 6.22
N VAL A 25 -15.94 2.21 5.27
CA VAL A 25 -15.11 1.16 4.67
C VAL A 25 -14.12 0.59 5.70
N LEU A 26 -13.58 1.47 6.56
CA LEU A 26 -12.71 1.08 7.67
C LEU A 26 -13.40 0.14 8.64
N ALA A 27 -14.63 0.47 9.06
CA ALA A 27 -15.41 -0.35 9.97
C ALA A 27 -15.58 -1.80 9.47
N VAL A 28 -15.81 -2.01 8.18
CA VAL A 28 -15.93 -3.35 7.57
C VAL A 28 -14.59 -4.10 7.59
N ALA A 29 -13.47 -3.38 7.41
CA ALA A 29 -12.13 -3.94 7.48
C ALA A 29 -11.70 -4.32 8.91
N TYR A 30 -12.37 -3.81 9.95
CA TYR A 30 -12.09 -4.09 11.36
C TYR A 30 -12.76 -5.37 11.90
N ALA A 31 -13.74 -5.92 11.18
CA ALA A 31 -14.39 -7.17 11.57
C ALA A 31 -13.49 -8.39 11.29
N THR A 32 -12.45 -8.56 12.09
CA THR A 32 -11.56 -9.74 12.07
C THR A 32 -11.86 -10.64 13.25
N GLN A 33 -12.08 -11.92 12.98
CA GLN A 33 -12.30 -12.92 14.02
C GLN A 33 -10.94 -13.43 14.51
N ARG A 34 -10.84 -13.77 15.80
CA ARG A 34 -9.58 -14.15 16.46
C ARG A 34 -8.89 -15.34 15.79
N GLU A 35 -9.67 -16.32 15.36
CA GLU A 35 -9.21 -17.53 14.65
C GLU A 35 -8.61 -17.22 13.27
N LYS A 36 -8.94 -16.06 12.69
CA LYS A 36 -8.47 -15.60 11.37
C LYS A 36 -7.16 -14.80 11.44
N LEU A 37 -6.66 -14.54 12.64
CA LEU A 37 -5.38 -13.87 12.86
C LEU A 37 -4.22 -14.85 12.68
N THR A 38 -3.96 -15.20 11.43
CA THR A 38 -2.80 -16.01 11.02
C THR A 38 -1.48 -15.33 11.38
N PHE A 39 -0.49 -16.16 11.70
CA PHE A 39 0.92 -15.79 11.91
C PHE A 39 1.25 -14.94 13.14
N LEU A 40 0.26 -14.58 13.96
CA LEU A 40 0.50 -13.91 15.25
C LEU A 40 0.66 -14.92 16.38
N GLU A 41 1.40 -14.52 17.42
CA GLU A 41 1.42 -15.24 18.69
C GLU A 41 0.07 -15.11 19.41
N GLU A 42 -0.25 -16.05 20.29
CA GLU A 42 -1.54 -16.03 21.00
C GLU A 42 -1.70 -14.79 21.90
N GLU A 43 -0.59 -14.31 22.48
CA GLU A 43 -0.57 -13.10 23.32
C GLU A 43 -0.83 -11.81 22.52
N ASP A 44 -0.48 -11.79 21.24
CA ASP A 44 -0.68 -10.62 20.37
C ASP A 44 -2.09 -10.50 19.82
N LYS A 45 -2.83 -11.62 19.74
CA LYS A 45 -4.14 -11.64 19.06
C LYS A 45 -5.17 -10.74 19.70
N ASP A 46 -5.29 -10.78 21.03
CA ASP A 46 -6.31 -10.01 21.74
C ASP A 46 -5.99 -8.51 21.67
N LEU A 47 -4.70 -8.18 21.78
CA LEU A 47 -4.21 -6.82 21.61
C LEU A 47 -4.45 -6.30 20.20
N TYR A 48 -4.15 -7.11 19.19
CA TYR A 48 -4.38 -6.78 17.78
C TYR A 48 -5.86 -6.52 17.51
N ILE A 49 -6.77 -7.37 17.98
CA ILE A 49 -8.23 -7.16 17.80
C ILE A 49 -8.66 -5.83 18.39
N ARG A 50 -8.21 -5.52 19.61
CA ARG A 50 -8.59 -4.30 20.33
C ARG A 50 -8.09 -3.04 19.63
N TRP A 51 -6.84 -3.03 19.18
CA TRP A 51 -6.17 -1.80 18.74
C TRP A 51 -5.99 -1.68 17.22
N LYS A 52 -6.35 -2.70 16.42
CA LYS A 52 -6.25 -2.61 14.95
C LYS A 52 -7.07 -1.46 14.38
N GLY A 53 -8.26 -1.20 14.91
CA GLY A 53 -9.10 -0.08 14.47
C GLY A 53 -8.41 1.26 14.70
N PRO A 54 -8.15 1.62 15.97
CA PRO A 54 -7.39 2.81 16.37
C PRO A 54 -6.05 3.00 15.64
N SER A 55 -5.22 1.95 15.56
CA SER A 55 -3.91 2.04 14.91
C SER A 55 -4.02 2.29 13.41
N PHE A 56 -5.06 1.77 12.77
CA PHE A 56 -5.30 1.98 11.35
C PHE A 56 -5.79 3.41 11.07
N ASP A 57 -6.60 4.01 11.95
CA ASP A 57 -7.01 5.42 11.81
C ASP A 57 -5.80 6.36 11.91
N VAL A 58 -4.91 6.12 12.88
CA VAL A 58 -3.63 6.84 13.01
C VAL A 58 -2.78 6.65 11.74
N GLN A 59 -2.61 5.41 11.29
CA GLN A 59 -1.80 5.10 10.11
C GLN A 59 -2.35 5.77 8.84
N VAL A 60 -3.66 5.69 8.58
CA VAL A 60 -4.28 6.32 7.40
C VAL A 60 -4.16 7.83 7.46
N GLY A 61 -4.46 8.45 8.60
CA GLY A 61 -4.35 9.90 8.73
C GLY A 61 -2.93 10.41 8.45
N LEU A 62 -1.92 9.73 8.99
CA LEU A 62 -0.52 10.05 8.74
C LEU A 62 -0.09 9.73 7.31
N HIS A 63 -0.47 8.57 6.78
CA HIS A 63 -0.13 8.11 5.43
C HIS A 63 -0.64 9.07 4.36
N GLU A 64 -1.92 9.45 4.43
CA GLU A 64 -2.52 10.33 3.43
C GLU A 64 -1.97 11.76 3.58
N LEU A 65 -2.03 12.34 4.78
CA LEU A 65 -1.68 13.76 4.96
C LEU A 65 -0.17 14.01 4.98
N LEU A 66 0.57 13.32 5.85
CA LEU A 66 2.00 13.58 6.08
C LEU A 66 2.89 12.65 5.26
N GLY A 67 2.40 11.49 4.83
CA GLY A 67 3.02 10.66 3.81
C GLY A 67 2.90 11.35 2.46
N HIS A 68 1.80 11.12 1.73
CA HIS A 68 1.63 11.64 0.36
C HIS A 68 1.64 13.17 0.25
N GLY A 69 1.23 13.90 1.29
CA GLY A 69 1.26 15.36 1.29
C GLY A 69 2.63 15.99 1.58
N SER A 70 3.67 15.19 1.85
CA SER A 70 5.03 15.69 2.08
C SER A 70 5.99 15.36 0.93
N GLY A 71 7.11 16.08 0.92
CA GLY A 71 8.17 15.94 -0.07
C GLY A 71 8.04 16.94 -1.21
N LYS A 72 9.18 17.39 -1.73
CA LYS A 72 9.27 18.34 -2.85
C LYS A 72 10.00 17.69 -4.00
N LEU A 73 9.50 17.86 -5.23
CA LEU A 73 10.23 17.46 -6.44
C LEU A 73 11.09 18.63 -6.90
N PHE A 74 12.36 18.38 -7.18
CA PHE A 74 13.25 19.36 -7.78
C PHE A 74 13.03 19.39 -9.28
N VAL A 75 12.63 20.54 -9.79
CA VAL A 75 12.22 20.72 -11.18
C VAL A 75 13.00 21.86 -11.81
N GLN A 76 13.42 21.66 -13.05
CA GLN A 76 13.93 22.71 -13.92
C GLN A 76 12.95 22.94 -15.08
N ASP A 77 12.54 24.19 -15.26
CA ASP A 77 11.66 24.58 -16.37
C ASP A 77 12.41 24.66 -17.71
N GLU A 78 11.69 24.92 -18.80
CA GLU A 78 12.26 25.04 -20.16
C GLU A 78 13.22 26.21 -20.32
N LYS A 79 13.17 27.20 -19.42
CA LYS A 79 14.06 28.37 -19.40
C LYS A 79 15.31 28.14 -18.54
N GLY A 80 15.43 26.96 -17.94
CA GLY A 80 16.54 26.59 -17.07
C GLY A 80 16.38 27.04 -15.62
N ALA A 81 15.25 27.63 -15.24
CA ALA A 81 15.00 28.07 -13.88
C ALA A 81 14.61 26.88 -12.98
N PHE A 82 15.21 26.82 -11.79
CA PHE A 82 14.94 25.79 -10.80
C PHE A 82 13.86 26.22 -9.83
N ASN A 83 13.01 25.29 -9.39
CA ASN A 83 12.05 25.53 -8.30
C ASN A 83 12.69 25.41 -6.90
N PHE A 84 14.02 25.36 -6.82
CA PHE A 84 14.83 25.28 -5.60
C PHE A 84 16.14 26.04 -5.79
N ASP A 85 16.84 26.32 -4.69
CA ASP A 85 18.13 27.01 -4.75
C ASP A 85 19.26 26.01 -5.02
N GLN A 86 19.70 25.97 -6.28
CA GLN A 86 20.71 25.05 -6.77
C GLN A 86 22.10 25.28 -6.13
N GLU A 87 22.38 26.48 -5.62
CA GLU A 87 23.68 26.82 -5.04
C GLU A 87 23.79 26.39 -3.57
N THR A 88 22.67 26.41 -2.84
CA THR A 88 22.66 26.21 -1.39
C THR A 88 22.07 24.86 -0.95
N VAL A 89 21.25 24.21 -1.78
CA VAL A 89 20.68 22.90 -1.43
C VAL A 89 21.71 21.80 -1.59
N ILE A 90 21.98 21.09 -0.49
CA ILE A 90 22.93 19.98 -0.42
C ILE A 90 22.20 18.65 -0.28
N ASN A 91 22.61 17.67 -1.08
CA ASN A 91 22.17 16.29 -0.94
C ASN A 91 22.77 15.67 0.34
N PRO A 92 21.95 15.28 1.33
CA PRO A 92 22.47 14.77 2.59
C PRO A 92 23.13 13.38 2.49
N GLU A 93 22.91 12.63 1.40
CA GLU A 93 23.53 11.32 1.18
C GLU A 93 24.95 11.44 0.59
N THR A 94 25.22 12.51 -0.17
CA THR A 94 26.53 12.71 -0.85
C THR A 94 27.35 13.87 -0.29
N GLY A 95 26.71 14.83 0.39
CA GLY A 95 27.34 16.08 0.81
C GLY A 95 27.58 17.07 -0.33
N GLU A 96 27.10 16.78 -1.54
CA GLU A 96 27.28 17.60 -2.73
C GLU A 96 26.02 18.42 -3.06
N GLN A 97 26.16 19.44 -3.92
CA GLN A 97 25.02 20.10 -4.53
C GLN A 97 24.18 19.11 -5.36
N ILE A 98 22.90 19.45 -5.57
CA ILE A 98 21.99 18.60 -6.36
C ILE A 98 22.47 18.50 -7.81
N GLN A 99 22.60 17.29 -8.35
CA GLN A 99 23.05 17.05 -9.74
C GLN A 99 21.97 16.45 -10.64
N SER A 100 20.81 16.09 -10.08
CA SER A 100 19.68 15.52 -10.80
C SER A 100 18.36 16.13 -10.34
N TRP A 101 17.45 16.28 -11.30
CA TRP A 101 16.12 16.90 -11.14
C TRP A 101 15.18 16.42 -12.26
N TYR A 102 13.91 16.79 -12.16
CA TYR A 102 12.90 16.63 -13.20
C TYR A 102 12.97 17.79 -14.20
N ARG A 103 12.79 17.50 -15.48
CA ARG A 103 12.70 18.48 -16.57
C ARG A 103 11.25 18.72 -16.96
N SER A 104 11.01 19.74 -17.80
CA SER A 104 9.69 20.03 -18.36
C SER A 104 9.04 18.77 -18.96
N GLY A 105 7.81 18.48 -18.53
CA GLY A 105 7.03 17.31 -18.97
C GLY A 105 7.35 15.98 -18.25
N GLU A 106 8.42 15.92 -17.44
CA GLU A 106 8.69 14.74 -16.61
C GLU A 106 7.85 14.78 -15.33
N THR A 107 7.19 13.66 -15.02
CA THR A 107 6.42 13.46 -13.78
C THR A 107 7.02 12.32 -12.95
N TRP A 108 6.57 12.18 -11.71
CA TRP A 108 6.89 11.02 -10.87
C TRP A 108 6.63 9.71 -11.61
N ASP A 109 5.41 9.56 -12.14
CA ASP A 109 4.98 8.36 -12.86
C ASP A 109 5.76 8.13 -14.16
N SER A 110 6.08 9.18 -14.92
CA SER A 110 6.82 9.01 -16.18
C SER A 110 8.27 8.58 -15.93
N LYS A 111 8.92 9.07 -14.86
CA LYS A 111 10.30 8.73 -14.52
C LYS A 111 10.44 7.37 -13.85
N PHE A 112 9.67 7.11 -12.79
CA PHE A 112 9.80 5.89 -11.99
C PHE A 112 8.97 4.72 -12.53
N SER A 113 8.00 5.01 -13.40
CA SER A 113 7.21 4.05 -14.18
C SER A 113 6.71 2.87 -13.34
N THR A 114 7.24 1.68 -13.59
CA THR A 114 6.78 0.42 -12.99
C THR A 114 6.86 0.37 -11.47
N ILE A 115 7.75 1.14 -10.85
CA ILE A 115 7.90 1.18 -9.38
C ILE A 115 7.26 2.42 -8.75
N ALA A 116 6.80 3.40 -9.55
CA ALA A 116 6.36 4.71 -9.08
C ALA A 116 5.30 4.60 -7.97
N SER A 117 4.21 3.87 -8.21
CA SER A 117 3.15 3.74 -7.22
C SER A 117 3.64 3.01 -5.97
N SER A 118 4.27 1.86 -6.13
CA SER A 118 4.74 1.03 -5.00
C SER A 118 5.74 1.76 -4.10
N TYR A 119 6.71 2.43 -4.72
CA TYR A 119 7.71 3.22 -4.01
C TYR A 119 7.09 4.35 -3.21
N GLU A 120 6.13 5.07 -3.81
CA GLU A 120 5.45 6.18 -3.13
C GLU A 120 4.56 5.70 -1.97
N GLU A 121 3.85 4.58 -2.15
CA GLU A 121 3.10 3.91 -1.08
C GLU A 121 4.02 3.48 0.07
N CYS A 122 5.21 2.95 -0.25
CA CYS A 122 6.21 2.56 0.75
C CYS A 122 6.71 3.75 1.55
N ARG A 123 6.96 4.88 0.88
CA ARG A 123 7.33 6.13 1.55
C ARG A 123 6.22 6.60 2.48
N ALA A 124 4.97 6.64 2.01
CA ALA A 124 3.82 7.10 2.80
C ALA A 124 3.51 6.18 4.00
N GLU A 125 3.51 4.86 3.82
CA GLU A 125 3.36 3.88 4.91
C GLU A 125 4.50 4.01 5.94
N SER A 126 5.74 4.22 5.48
CA SER A 126 6.90 4.42 6.35
C SER A 126 6.82 5.71 7.17
N VAL A 127 6.31 6.81 6.59
CA VAL A 127 6.04 8.05 7.33
C VAL A 127 5.00 7.80 8.43
N GLY A 128 3.93 7.05 8.13
CA GLY A 128 2.94 6.65 9.12
C GLY A 128 3.56 5.94 10.32
N LEU A 129 4.39 4.93 10.08
CA LEU A 129 5.09 4.20 11.16
C LEU A 129 6.08 5.07 11.94
N TYR A 130 6.78 5.97 11.24
CA TYR A 130 7.78 6.84 11.86
C TYR A 130 7.12 7.89 12.76
N LEU A 131 6.05 8.52 12.28
CA LEU A 131 5.36 9.60 12.99
C LEU A 131 4.35 9.11 14.02
N CYS A 132 3.85 7.86 13.94
CA CYS A 132 3.01 7.30 15.00
C CYS A 132 3.75 7.18 16.33
N LEU A 133 5.09 7.29 16.33
CA LEU A 133 5.91 7.31 17.54
C LEU A 133 5.93 8.67 18.26
N ASN A 134 5.35 9.71 17.65
CA ASN A 134 5.26 11.05 18.23
C ASN A 134 4.07 11.12 19.22
N PRO A 135 4.31 11.40 20.51
CA PRO A 135 3.23 11.50 21.50
C PRO A 135 2.14 12.51 21.13
N GLN A 136 2.52 13.67 20.57
CA GLN A 136 1.56 14.70 20.18
C GLN A 136 0.63 14.23 19.05
N VAL A 137 1.12 13.37 18.16
CA VAL A 137 0.28 12.76 17.13
C VAL A 137 -0.77 11.87 17.79
N LEU A 138 -0.36 10.99 18.71
CA LEU A 138 -1.29 10.08 19.39
C LEU A 138 -2.32 10.85 20.23
N GLU A 139 -1.92 11.92 20.90
CA GLU A 139 -2.81 12.84 21.62
C GLU A 139 -3.90 13.44 20.71
N ILE A 140 -3.54 13.86 19.48
CA ILE A 140 -4.51 14.35 18.49
C ILE A 140 -5.56 13.28 18.14
N PHE A 141 -5.14 12.02 18.08
CA PHE A 141 -6.04 10.88 17.86
C PHE A 141 -6.72 10.39 19.16
N GLY A 142 -6.47 11.03 20.30
CA GLY A 142 -7.10 10.73 21.58
C GLY A 142 -6.47 9.58 22.38
N PHE A 143 -5.19 9.27 22.14
CA PHE A 143 -4.47 8.20 22.85
C PHE A 143 -3.29 8.75 23.64
N GLU A 144 -3.18 8.34 24.90
CA GLU A 144 -2.09 8.69 25.81
C GLU A 144 -1.63 7.47 26.62
N GLY A 145 -0.46 7.57 27.25
CA GLY A 145 0.04 6.55 28.19
C GLY A 145 0.13 5.13 27.60
N ALA A 146 -0.37 4.14 28.33
CA ALA A 146 -0.30 2.73 27.93
C ALA A 146 -1.11 2.44 26.66
N ASP A 147 -2.25 3.10 26.47
CA ASP A 147 -3.09 2.93 25.28
C ASP A 147 -2.35 3.42 24.02
N ALA A 148 -1.63 4.54 24.12
CA ALA A 148 -0.79 5.04 23.04
C ALA A 148 0.34 4.05 22.66
N GLU A 149 0.98 3.44 23.65
CA GLU A 149 2.02 2.41 23.41
C GLU A 149 1.45 1.16 22.73
N ASP A 150 0.23 0.75 23.08
CA ASP A 150 -0.44 -0.38 22.44
C ASP A 150 -0.85 -0.06 20.99
N VAL A 151 -1.33 1.15 20.73
CA VAL A 151 -1.63 1.63 19.38
C VAL A 151 -0.37 1.61 18.51
N ILE A 152 0.77 2.10 19.02
CA ILE A 152 2.06 2.02 18.34
C ILE A 152 2.41 0.56 18.05
N TYR A 153 2.41 -0.28 19.08
CA TYR A 153 2.83 -1.67 18.95
C TYR A 153 2.00 -2.41 17.90
N VAL A 154 0.68 -2.28 17.97
CA VAL A 154 -0.22 -2.93 17.01
C VAL A 154 -0.09 -2.34 15.61
N ASN A 155 0.20 -1.04 15.45
CA ASN A 155 0.47 -0.46 14.12
C ASN A 155 1.71 -1.14 13.48
N TRP A 156 2.79 -1.24 14.24
CA TRP A 156 4.04 -1.84 13.79
C TRP A 156 3.89 -3.35 13.56
N LEU A 157 3.22 -4.07 14.47
CA LEU A 157 2.94 -5.50 14.34
C LEU A 157 2.08 -5.78 13.10
N ASN A 158 1.06 -4.95 12.87
CA ASN A 158 0.23 -5.02 11.67
C ASN A 158 1.04 -4.85 10.39
N MET A 159 1.99 -3.91 10.35
CA MET A 159 2.86 -3.71 9.20
C MET A 159 3.71 -4.96 8.92
N VAL A 160 4.43 -5.49 9.91
CA VAL A 160 5.32 -6.64 9.69
C VAL A 160 4.54 -7.91 9.34
N ARG A 161 3.35 -8.11 9.93
CA ARG A 161 2.43 -9.18 9.53
C ARG A 161 1.94 -8.99 8.09
N ALA A 162 1.56 -7.77 7.72
CA ALA A 162 1.09 -7.48 6.36
C ALA A 162 2.21 -7.64 5.33
N GLY A 163 3.47 -7.37 5.68
CA GLY A 163 4.63 -7.65 4.85
C GLY A 163 4.82 -9.15 4.58
N LEU A 164 4.54 -10.03 5.55
CA LEU A 164 4.55 -11.48 5.30
C LEU A 164 3.38 -11.88 4.39
N LEU A 165 2.16 -11.42 4.70
CA LEU A 165 0.97 -11.69 3.90
C LEU A 165 1.08 -11.19 2.45
N ALA A 166 1.93 -10.19 2.21
CA ALA A 166 2.18 -9.64 0.89
C ALA A 166 2.70 -10.67 -0.11
N LEU A 167 3.38 -11.73 0.34
CA LEU A 167 3.92 -12.76 -0.54
C LEU A 167 2.84 -13.44 -1.41
N GLU A 168 1.57 -13.44 -0.99
CA GLU A 168 0.44 -13.84 -1.84
C GLU A 168 0.45 -13.13 -3.19
N PHE A 169 0.84 -11.84 -3.20
CA PHE A 169 0.80 -10.94 -4.35
C PHE A 169 2.11 -10.93 -5.16
N TYR A 170 3.07 -11.77 -4.81
CA TYR A 170 4.30 -11.98 -5.58
C TYR A 170 4.14 -13.16 -6.56
N THR A 171 4.66 -13.01 -7.77
CA THR A 171 4.72 -14.04 -8.83
C THR A 171 6.19 -14.47 -9.00
N PRO A 172 6.62 -15.62 -8.45
CA PRO A 172 8.01 -16.07 -8.58
C PRO A 172 8.46 -16.24 -10.03
N GLU A 173 7.58 -16.76 -10.90
CA GLU A 173 7.89 -17.11 -12.28
C GLU A 173 8.29 -15.89 -13.13
N THR A 174 7.75 -14.72 -12.80
CA THR A 174 8.04 -13.47 -13.50
C THR A 174 8.79 -12.46 -12.61
N SER A 175 9.16 -12.87 -11.39
CA SER A 175 9.77 -12.00 -10.37
C SER A 175 9.05 -10.66 -10.20
N SER A 176 7.72 -10.70 -10.22
CA SER A 176 6.89 -9.49 -10.27
C SER A 176 5.90 -9.40 -9.11
N TRP A 177 5.71 -8.17 -8.64
CA TRP A 177 4.70 -7.82 -7.65
C TRP A 177 3.42 -7.36 -8.34
N ARG A 178 2.27 -7.93 -7.93
CA ARG A 178 0.96 -7.66 -8.55
C ARG A 178 0.14 -6.59 -7.85
N GLN A 179 0.59 -6.09 -6.70
CA GLN A 179 -0.10 -5.05 -5.93
C GLN A 179 0.90 -4.15 -5.20
N ALA A 180 0.83 -2.84 -5.47
CA ALA A 180 1.79 -1.83 -5.03
C ALA A 180 1.94 -1.73 -3.50
N HIS A 181 0.84 -1.63 -2.75
CA HIS A 181 0.88 -1.51 -1.29
C HIS A 181 1.43 -2.77 -0.60
N MET A 182 1.16 -3.96 -1.14
CA MET A 182 1.66 -5.22 -0.59
C MET A 182 3.17 -5.33 -0.81
N GLN A 183 3.67 -4.97 -2.00
CA GLN A 183 5.10 -4.85 -2.23
C GLN A 183 5.74 -3.84 -1.27
N ALA A 184 5.14 -2.66 -1.08
CA ALA A 184 5.60 -1.65 -0.14
C ALA A 184 5.73 -2.19 1.29
N ARG A 185 4.72 -2.94 1.77
CA ARG A 185 4.73 -3.55 3.10
C ARG A 185 5.80 -4.63 3.25
N PHE A 186 6.04 -5.41 2.19
CA PHE A 186 7.14 -6.37 2.16
C PHE A 186 8.51 -5.66 2.20
N VAL A 187 8.68 -4.58 1.44
CA VAL A 187 9.89 -3.75 1.49
C VAL A 187 10.15 -3.22 2.90
N ILE A 188 9.11 -2.69 3.57
CA ILE A 188 9.23 -2.21 4.96
C ILE A 188 9.62 -3.35 5.89
N LEU A 189 9.00 -4.53 5.77
CA LEU A 189 9.38 -5.71 6.55
C LEU A 189 10.86 -6.06 6.34
N ARG A 190 11.36 -6.03 5.09
CA ARG A 190 12.76 -6.31 4.75
C ARG A 190 13.72 -5.28 5.35
N VAL A 191 13.37 -4.00 5.37
CA VAL A 191 14.14 -2.94 6.05
C VAL A 191 14.24 -3.20 7.55
N LEU A 192 13.13 -3.58 8.19
CA LEU A 192 13.12 -3.87 9.63
C LEU A 192 13.88 -5.16 9.99
N LEU A 193 13.86 -6.17 9.11
CA LEU A 193 14.68 -7.37 9.25
C LEU A 193 16.17 -7.08 9.07
N GLU A 194 16.54 -6.25 8.08
CA GLU A 194 17.94 -5.83 7.86
C GLU A 194 18.50 -5.07 9.07
N ALA A 195 17.66 -4.28 9.77
CA ALA A 195 18.06 -3.61 10.99
C ALA A 195 18.55 -4.59 12.09
N GLY A 196 18.09 -5.85 12.05
CA GLY A 196 18.57 -6.90 12.94
C GLY A 196 18.19 -6.66 14.40
N GLU A 197 19.14 -6.97 15.29
CA GLU A 197 19.02 -6.82 16.76
C GLU A 197 17.82 -7.57 17.39
N GLY A 198 17.20 -8.49 16.65
CA GLY A 198 16.00 -9.20 17.07
C GLY A 198 14.77 -8.30 17.18
N LEU A 199 14.72 -7.17 16.44
CA LEU A 199 13.53 -6.31 16.38
C LEU A 199 12.32 -7.08 15.85
N VAL A 200 12.49 -7.74 14.71
CA VAL A 200 11.46 -8.56 14.07
C VAL A 200 12.06 -9.87 13.62
N THR A 201 11.31 -10.95 13.78
CA THR A 201 11.66 -12.26 13.22
C THR A 201 10.46 -12.88 12.53
N VAL A 202 10.72 -13.60 11.45
CA VAL A 202 9.71 -14.40 10.75
C VAL A 202 10.23 -15.83 10.68
N ALA A 203 9.54 -16.76 11.33
CA ALA A 203 9.99 -18.13 11.46
C ALA A 203 8.91 -19.12 10.97
N PRO A 204 9.28 -20.12 10.14
CA PRO A 204 8.42 -21.26 9.86
C PRO A 204 8.10 -22.05 11.14
N THR A 205 6.87 -22.55 11.24
CA THR A 205 6.37 -23.37 12.36
C THR A 205 5.39 -24.43 11.86
N THR A 206 4.88 -25.27 12.75
CA THR A 206 3.78 -26.20 12.46
C THR A 206 2.52 -25.72 13.17
N GLY A 207 1.43 -25.57 12.42
CA GLY A 207 0.13 -25.18 12.96
C GLY A 207 -0.49 -26.29 13.82
N ALA A 208 -1.48 -25.92 14.63
CA ALA A 208 -2.23 -26.88 15.46
C ALA A 208 -2.97 -27.96 14.63
N ASP A 209 -3.23 -27.69 13.34
CA ASP A 209 -3.79 -28.63 12.39
C ASP A 209 -2.74 -29.54 11.71
N GLY A 210 -1.48 -29.50 12.17
CA GLY A 210 -0.37 -30.29 11.65
C GLY A 210 0.20 -29.82 10.31
N ARG A 211 -0.35 -28.75 9.72
CA ARG A 211 0.12 -28.20 8.43
C ARG A 211 1.17 -27.10 8.64
N PRO A 212 1.99 -26.76 7.61
CA PRO A 212 2.92 -25.64 7.68
C PRO A 212 2.26 -24.34 8.14
N ASP A 213 2.94 -23.59 8.98
CA ASP A 213 2.51 -22.31 9.53
C ASP A 213 3.73 -21.40 9.73
N ALA A 214 3.54 -20.17 10.17
CA ALA A 214 4.64 -19.24 10.47
C ALA A 214 4.33 -18.40 11.71
N ARG A 215 5.34 -17.76 12.28
CA ARG A 215 5.20 -16.78 13.35
C ARG A 215 5.96 -15.51 13.00
N VAL A 216 5.27 -14.38 13.12
CA VAL A 216 5.85 -13.04 13.09
C VAL A 216 5.96 -12.59 14.53
N ARG A 217 7.18 -12.28 14.97
CA ARG A 217 7.45 -11.76 16.32
C ARG A 217 8.01 -10.36 16.18
N LEU A 218 7.46 -9.41 16.94
CA LEU A 218 7.94 -8.03 17.02
C LEU A 218 8.30 -7.72 18.47
N ASP A 219 9.54 -7.31 18.70
CA ASP A 219 10.04 -6.87 19.99
C ASP A 219 9.64 -5.40 20.23
N ARG A 220 8.68 -5.19 21.13
CA ARG A 220 8.11 -3.87 21.46
C ARG A 220 9.19 -2.89 21.92
N ASP A 221 10.14 -3.34 22.73
CA ASP A 221 11.15 -2.49 23.36
C ASP A 221 12.18 -2.00 22.35
N LYS A 222 12.26 -2.66 21.18
CA LYS A 222 13.20 -2.31 20.11
C LYS A 222 12.62 -1.43 19.01
N ILE A 223 11.31 -1.16 19.02
CA ILE A 223 10.67 -0.28 18.03
C ILE A 223 11.38 1.08 17.97
N ARG A 224 11.62 1.70 19.13
CA ARG A 224 12.27 3.02 19.20
C ARG A 224 13.78 2.99 19.01
N PRO A 225 14.56 2.13 19.69
CA PRO A 225 16.02 2.17 19.57
C PRO A 225 16.55 1.53 18.28
N VAL A 226 15.83 0.58 17.66
CA VAL A 226 16.28 -0.13 16.44
C VAL A 226 15.43 0.25 15.23
N GLY A 227 14.10 0.10 15.36
CA GLY A 227 13.17 0.30 14.24
C GLY A 227 13.14 1.74 13.73
N LYS A 228 13.01 2.72 14.64
CA LYS A 228 12.93 4.13 14.28
C LYS A 228 14.19 4.63 13.53
N PRO A 229 15.44 4.38 13.99
CA PRO A 229 16.63 4.76 13.21
C PRO A 229 16.72 4.07 11.85
N ALA A 230 16.28 2.81 11.74
CA ALA A 230 16.24 2.10 10.47
C ALA A 230 15.26 2.75 9.48
N LEU A 231 14.04 3.05 9.93
CA LEU A 231 13.06 3.79 9.12
C LEU A 231 13.52 5.21 8.79
N GLU A 232 14.21 5.90 9.70
CA GLU A 232 14.72 7.25 9.43
C GLU A 232 15.71 7.25 8.26
N ARG A 233 16.69 6.34 8.29
CA ARG A 233 17.68 6.19 7.21
C ARG A 233 17.00 5.81 5.90
N PHE A 234 16.05 4.87 5.96
CA PHE A 234 15.33 4.42 4.78
C PHE A 234 14.47 5.54 4.17
N LEU A 235 13.65 6.23 4.97
CA LEU A 235 12.83 7.36 4.54
C LEU A 235 13.64 8.50 3.94
N ARG A 236 14.80 8.82 4.53
CA ARG A 236 15.71 9.84 3.99
C ARG A 236 16.16 9.48 2.58
N LYS A 237 16.64 8.25 2.38
CA LYS A 237 17.03 7.74 1.05
C LYS A 237 15.85 7.76 0.07
N LEU A 238 14.67 7.30 0.49
CA LEU A 238 13.48 7.32 -0.35
C LEU A 238 13.17 8.74 -0.85
N GLN A 239 13.15 9.70 0.07
CA GLN A 239 12.81 11.08 -0.26
C GLN A 239 13.88 11.77 -1.08
N VAL A 240 15.17 11.55 -0.81
CA VAL A 240 16.27 12.13 -1.59
C VAL A 240 16.19 11.68 -3.04
N LEU A 241 16.09 10.36 -3.28
CA LEU A 241 16.03 9.79 -4.64
C LEU A 241 14.76 10.22 -5.38
N LYS A 242 13.62 10.31 -4.67
CA LYS A 242 12.38 10.88 -5.22
C LYS A 242 12.57 12.35 -5.59
N SER A 243 13.06 13.19 -4.68
CA SER A 243 13.18 14.64 -4.90
C SER A 243 14.11 14.98 -6.07
N THR A 244 15.24 14.28 -6.19
CA THR A 244 16.22 14.49 -7.27
C THR A 244 15.85 13.75 -8.56
N GLY A 245 14.81 12.91 -8.53
CA GLY A 245 14.41 12.13 -9.69
C GLY A 245 15.49 11.14 -10.16
N ASP A 246 16.29 10.61 -9.23
CA ASP A 246 17.30 9.59 -9.49
C ASP A 246 16.66 8.20 -9.55
N VAL A 247 16.22 7.84 -10.76
CA VAL A 247 15.55 6.57 -11.03
C VAL A 247 16.50 5.38 -10.86
N ALA A 248 17.79 5.53 -11.19
CA ALA A 248 18.76 4.44 -11.11
C ALA A 248 19.02 4.07 -9.64
N GLY A 249 19.31 5.07 -8.80
CA GLY A 249 19.45 4.87 -7.35
C GLY A 249 18.14 4.42 -6.71
N GLY A 250 17.01 4.99 -7.14
CA GLY A 250 15.67 4.60 -6.70
C GLY A 250 15.35 3.13 -6.94
N ARG A 251 15.60 2.63 -8.15
CA ARG A 251 15.42 1.21 -8.50
C ARG A 251 16.36 0.32 -7.73
N ALA A 252 17.65 0.65 -7.67
CA ALA A 252 18.64 -0.14 -6.95
C ALA A 252 18.26 -0.34 -5.48
N LEU A 253 17.81 0.73 -4.80
CA LEU A 253 17.35 0.65 -3.42
C LEU A 253 16.06 -0.19 -3.31
N TYR A 254 15.03 0.16 -4.08
CA TYR A 254 13.69 -0.36 -3.87
C TYR A 254 13.53 -1.81 -4.36
N GLU A 255 14.05 -2.12 -5.55
CA GLU A 255 14.03 -3.47 -6.10
C GLU A 255 14.92 -4.41 -5.29
N GLY A 256 15.99 -3.89 -4.68
CA GLY A 256 16.85 -4.63 -3.74
C GLY A 256 16.08 -5.17 -2.54
N TYR A 257 15.32 -4.32 -1.84
CA TYR A 257 14.48 -4.79 -0.73
C TYR A 257 13.23 -5.55 -1.20
N ALA A 258 12.69 -5.26 -2.38
CA ALA A 258 11.53 -5.95 -2.93
C ALA A 258 11.84 -7.35 -3.47
N ALA A 259 13.12 -7.71 -3.60
CA ALA A 259 13.55 -9.03 -4.04
C ALA A 259 13.10 -10.12 -3.06
N VAL A 260 12.48 -11.17 -3.60
CA VAL A 260 12.00 -12.32 -2.82
C VAL A 260 12.85 -13.53 -3.16
N THR A 261 13.57 -14.05 -2.18
CA THR A 261 14.45 -15.21 -2.32
C THR A 261 14.16 -16.22 -1.22
N ASP A 262 14.73 -17.42 -1.34
CA ASP A 262 14.67 -18.45 -0.30
C ASP A 262 15.92 -18.42 0.60
N ALA A 263 16.53 -17.25 0.78
CA ALA A 263 17.69 -17.10 1.63
C ALA A 263 17.32 -17.29 3.11
N PRO A 264 18.13 -18.02 3.90
CA PRO A 264 17.93 -18.14 5.34
C PRO A 264 18.27 -16.83 6.06
N PRO A 265 17.70 -16.58 7.26
CA PRO A 265 16.85 -17.51 8.01
C PRO A 265 15.36 -17.46 7.63
N GLU A 266 14.89 -16.47 6.86
CA GLU A 266 13.45 -16.31 6.60
C GLU A 266 12.88 -17.28 5.56
N CYS A 267 13.63 -17.58 4.49
CA CYS A 267 13.16 -18.45 3.40
C CYS A 267 11.81 -17.99 2.81
N PHE A 268 11.76 -16.78 2.25
CA PHE A 268 10.49 -16.15 1.85
C PHE A 268 9.75 -16.87 0.72
N LEU A 269 10.44 -17.56 -0.19
CA LEU A 269 9.76 -18.36 -1.22
C LEU A 269 9.05 -19.55 -0.59
N THR A 270 9.68 -20.22 0.38
CA THR A 270 9.04 -21.28 1.17
C THR A 270 7.89 -20.75 2.02
N LEU A 271 8.06 -19.61 2.69
CA LEU A 271 7.00 -18.98 3.47
C LEU A 271 5.81 -18.54 2.61
N ARG A 272 6.05 -18.13 1.36
CA ARG A 272 4.97 -17.78 0.42
C ARG A 272 3.98 -18.92 0.24
N ASP A 273 4.44 -20.16 0.13
CA ASP A 273 3.55 -21.31 -0.01
C ASP A 273 2.70 -21.51 1.24
N THR A 274 3.26 -21.25 2.42
CA THR A 274 2.52 -21.24 3.69
C THR A 274 1.50 -20.09 3.73
N VAL A 275 1.85 -18.90 3.25
CA VAL A 275 0.93 -17.76 3.14
C VAL A 275 -0.26 -18.10 2.23
N LEU A 276 0.00 -18.72 1.08
CA LEU A 276 -1.05 -19.17 0.16
C LEU A 276 -1.91 -20.29 0.76
N LEU A 277 -1.32 -21.21 1.52
CA LEU A 277 -2.04 -22.27 2.21
C LEU A 277 -3.01 -21.75 3.29
N ARG A 278 -2.65 -20.64 3.94
CA ARG A 278 -3.41 -20.01 5.03
C ARG A 278 -4.23 -18.79 4.57
N LYS A 279 -4.25 -18.51 3.27
CA LYS A 279 -4.97 -17.40 2.64
C LYS A 279 -6.46 -17.43 2.98
N GLU A 280 -7.01 -16.26 3.25
CA GLU A 280 -8.44 -16.03 3.24
C GLU A 280 -8.84 -15.19 2.03
N SER A 281 -9.98 -15.52 1.42
CA SER A 281 -10.54 -14.71 0.34
C SER A 281 -10.98 -13.35 0.88
N ARG A 282 -10.69 -12.28 0.12
CA ARG A 282 -11.16 -10.94 0.46
C ARG A 282 -12.69 -10.91 0.45
N LYS A 283 -13.27 -10.23 1.43
CA LYS A 283 -14.72 -10.02 1.51
C LYS A 283 -15.18 -9.17 0.33
N LEU A 284 -16.37 -9.48 -0.21
CA LEU A 284 -17.09 -8.58 -1.10
C LEU A 284 -17.87 -7.57 -0.26
N ILE A 285 -18.04 -6.35 -0.78
CA ILE A 285 -18.77 -5.27 -0.11
C ILE A 285 -19.99 -4.92 -0.95
N VAL A 286 -21.17 -5.00 -0.34
CA VAL A 286 -22.43 -4.58 -0.96
C VAL A 286 -22.57 -3.07 -0.81
N GLN A 287 -22.93 -2.38 -1.89
CA GLN A 287 -23.15 -0.93 -1.88
C GLN A 287 -24.65 -0.63 -2.07
N PRO A 288 -25.17 0.42 -1.44
CA PRO A 288 -26.56 0.84 -1.63
C PRO A 288 -26.77 1.46 -3.02
N ASN A 289 -28.04 1.64 -3.39
CA ASN A 289 -28.45 2.48 -4.52
C ASN A 289 -29.24 3.69 -4.00
N THR A 290 -29.40 4.70 -4.85
CA THR A 290 -30.34 5.80 -4.62
C THR A 290 -31.42 5.81 -5.69
N ARG A 291 -32.64 6.22 -5.32
CA ARG A 291 -33.79 6.31 -6.22
C ARG A 291 -34.48 7.65 -6.12
N LEU A 292 -34.73 8.28 -7.26
CA LEU A 292 -35.53 9.49 -7.33
C LEU A 292 -37.01 9.11 -7.51
N GLU A 293 -37.82 9.42 -6.52
CA GLU A 293 -39.28 9.31 -6.59
C GLU A 293 -39.89 10.71 -6.57
N GLY A 294 -40.25 11.21 -7.76
CA GLY A 294 -40.67 12.60 -7.92
C GLY A 294 -39.51 13.57 -7.62
N SER A 295 -39.57 14.23 -6.46
CA SER A 295 -38.52 15.14 -5.98
C SER A 295 -37.74 14.59 -4.79
N GLU A 296 -38.07 13.40 -4.29
CA GLU A 296 -37.44 12.80 -3.12
C GLU A 296 -36.43 11.73 -3.52
N VAL A 297 -35.31 11.66 -2.81
CA VAL A 297 -34.29 10.62 -3.01
C VAL A 297 -34.37 9.60 -1.88
N GLN A 298 -34.63 8.35 -2.24
CA GLN A 298 -34.64 7.21 -1.32
C GLN A 298 -33.32 6.45 -1.38
N LEU A 299 -32.89 5.92 -0.23
CA LEU A 299 -31.74 5.02 -0.11
C LEU A 299 -32.23 3.56 -0.13
N LEU A 300 -31.72 2.76 -1.06
CA LEU A 300 -31.99 1.33 -1.13
C LEU A 300 -30.80 0.55 -0.58
N GLU A 301 -31.05 -0.23 0.47
CA GLU A 301 -30.07 -1.10 1.09
C GLU A 301 -30.32 -2.56 0.73
N TYR A 302 -29.25 -3.36 0.75
CA TYR A 302 -29.26 -4.74 0.29
C TYR A 302 -28.62 -5.66 1.34
N GLU A 303 -29.05 -6.92 1.35
CA GLU A 303 -28.47 -7.94 2.22
C GLU A 303 -26.96 -8.14 1.94
N ALA A 304 -26.16 -8.32 2.99
CA ALA A 304 -24.73 -8.62 2.91
C ALA A 304 -24.47 -10.09 2.48
N SER A 305 -24.96 -10.47 1.31
CA SER A 305 -24.85 -11.80 0.72
C SER A 305 -24.46 -11.71 -0.76
N ALA A 306 -24.05 -12.82 -1.38
CA ALA A 306 -23.81 -12.85 -2.82
C ALA A 306 -25.08 -12.47 -3.61
N ALA A 307 -26.25 -12.95 -3.16
CA ALA A 307 -27.54 -12.61 -3.77
C ALA A 307 -27.89 -11.13 -3.60
N GLY A 308 -27.66 -10.55 -2.41
CA GLY A 308 -27.86 -9.12 -2.19
C GLY A 308 -26.92 -8.25 -3.02
N LEU A 309 -25.66 -8.66 -3.19
CA LEU A 309 -24.72 -8.00 -4.08
C LEU A 309 -25.23 -8.00 -5.53
N ILE A 310 -25.69 -9.15 -6.04
CA ILE A 310 -26.26 -9.25 -7.39
C ILE A 310 -27.46 -8.31 -7.53
N ARG A 311 -28.41 -8.34 -6.57
CA ARG A 311 -29.58 -7.46 -6.58
C ARG A 311 -29.20 -5.98 -6.62
N SER A 312 -28.16 -5.58 -5.86
CA SER A 312 -27.68 -4.20 -5.87
C SER A 312 -27.21 -3.72 -7.26
N PHE A 313 -26.73 -4.62 -8.12
CA PHE A 313 -26.39 -4.31 -9.51
C PHE A 313 -27.58 -4.44 -10.45
N SER A 314 -28.44 -5.45 -10.27
CA SER A 314 -29.68 -5.60 -11.06
C SER A 314 -30.58 -4.38 -10.96
N GLU A 315 -30.62 -3.74 -9.80
CA GLU A 315 -31.36 -2.50 -9.56
C GLU A 315 -30.49 -1.25 -9.80
N ARG A 316 -29.26 -1.33 -10.29
CA ARG A 316 -28.42 -0.11 -10.39
C ARG A 316 -28.79 0.79 -11.56
N PHE A 317 -29.19 0.20 -12.69
CA PHE A 317 -29.44 0.90 -13.95
C PHE A 317 -30.86 0.59 -14.46
N PRO A 318 -31.92 1.05 -13.76
CA PRO A 318 -33.29 0.70 -14.11
C PRO A 318 -33.76 1.39 -15.41
N GLU A 319 -33.19 2.52 -15.80
CA GLU A 319 -33.59 3.26 -16.99
C GLU A 319 -33.01 2.66 -18.29
N ASP A 320 -31.75 2.24 -18.27
CA ASP A 320 -30.94 2.02 -19.47
C ASP A 320 -30.05 0.75 -19.41
N GLY A 321 -30.26 -0.13 -18.44
CA GLY A 321 -29.47 -1.37 -18.27
C GLY A 321 -29.22 -2.16 -19.57
N PRO A 322 -30.26 -2.53 -20.37
CA PRO A 322 -30.07 -3.24 -21.63
C PRO A 322 -29.28 -2.45 -22.70
N GLU A 323 -29.39 -1.12 -22.70
CA GLU A 323 -28.62 -0.27 -23.63
C GLU A 323 -27.14 -0.26 -23.24
N LEU A 324 -26.83 -0.15 -21.94
CA LEU A 324 -25.46 -0.20 -21.44
C LEU A 324 -24.78 -1.54 -21.77
N GLU A 325 -25.50 -2.66 -21.70
CA GLU A 325 -25.00 -3.99 -22.10
C GLU A 325 -24.60 -4.02 -23.59
N GLU A 326 -25.42 -3.44 -24.47
CA GLU A 326 -25.13 -3.34 -25.90
C GLU A 326 -23.93 -2.42 -26.17
N VAL A 327 -23.88 -1.25 -25.53
CA VAL A 327 -22.75 -0.31 -25.65
C VAL A 327 -21.43 -0.96 -25.24
N LEU A 328 -21.40 -1.65 -24.10
CA LEU A 328 -20.21 -2.37 -23.63
C LEU A 328 -19.79 -3.46 -24.61
N THR A 329 -20.74 -4.19 -25.19
CA THR A 329 -20.49 -5.24 -26.18
C THR A 329 -19.90 -4.67 -27.47
N GLN A 330 -20.42 -3.55 -27.96
CA GLN A 330 -19.93 -2.89 -29.17
C GLN A 330 -18.51 -2.34 -28.99
N LEU A 331 -18.26 -1.65 -27.87
CA LEU A 331 -16.92 -1.12 -27.55
C LEU A 331 -15.89 -2.26 -27.48
N ALA A 332 -16.20 -3.34 -26.76
CA ALA A 332 -15.31 -4.49 -26.67
C ALA A 332 -15.06 -5.16 -28.04
N THR A 333 -16.10 -5.26 -28.87
CA THR A 333 -15.99 -5.88 -30.20
C THR A 333 -15.15 -5.04 -31.16
N ALA A 334 -15.28 -3.71 -31.13
CA ALA A 334 -14.52 -2.80 -31.97
C ALA A 334 -13.00 -2.95 -31.75
N ASP A 335 -12.59 -3.18 -30.50
CA ASP A 335 -11.20 -3.32 -30.10
C ASP A 335 -10.71 -4.79 -30.08
N ALA A 336 -11.58 -5.76 -30.32
CA ALA A 336 -11.25 -7.19 -30.25
C ALA A 336 -10.01 -7.59 -31.08
N ARG A 337 -9.74 -6.87 -32.18
CA ARG A 337 -8.56 -7.09 -33.05
C ARG A 337 -7.22 -6.88 -32.34
N PHE A 338 -7.16 -6.11 -31.26
CA PHE A 338 -5.91 -5.84 -30.54
C PHE A 338 -5.44 -7.02 -29.66
N TRP A 339 -6.32 -7.99 -29.38
CA TRP A 339 -6.00 -9.18 -28.58
C TRP A 339 -6.00 -10.48 -29.39
N ARG A 340 -6.39 -10.45 -30.67
CA ARG A 340 -6.30 -11.63 -31.55
C ARG A 340 -4.83 -11.88 -31.90
N PHE A 341 -4.28 -13.00 -31.42
CA PHE A 341 -2.95 -13.46 -31.81
C PHE A 341 -2.87 -13.66 -33.33
N PRO A 342 -1.74 -13.33 -33.99
CA PRO A 342 -1.53 -13.65 -35.39
C PRO A 342 -1.21 -15.14 -35.54
N SER A 343 -2.23 -15.99 -35.43
CA SER A 343 -2.08 -17.42 -35.72
C SER A 343 -3.40 -18.11 -36.08
N GLU A 344 -4.09 -17.60 -37.10
CA GLU A 344 -4.94 -18.43 -37.97
C GLU A 344 -4.84 -17.85 -39.39
N ASN A 345 -3.70 -18.10 -40.07
CA ASN A 345 -3.73 -18.14 -41.53
C ASN A 345 -4.53 -19.39 -41.89
N PRO A 346 -5.67 -19.30 -42.60
CA PRO A 346 -6.29 -20.47 -43.18
C PRO A 346 -5.31 -21.01 -44.22
N SER A 347 -4.73 -22.17 -43.93
CA SER A 347 -4.09 -23.00 -44.92
C SER A 347 -5.11 -23.34 -45.99
N GLY A 348 -4.93 -22.83 -47.21
CA GLY A 348 -5.65 -23.31 -48.38
C GLY A 348 -5.89 -22.26 -49.44
N GLN A 349 -4.94 -22.13 -50.36
CA GLN A 349 -5.19 -22.12 -51.81
C GLN A 349 -3.86 -22.17 -52.56
N ALA A 350 -3.52 -23.37 -53.03
CA ALA A 350 -2.78 -23.62 -54.26
C ALA A 350 -3.58 -24.69 -55.03
#